data_AF-B1A1I4-F1
#
_entry.id   AF-B1A1I4-F1
#
_cell.length_a   1.000
_cell.length_b   1.000
_cell.length_c   1.000
_cell.angle_alpha   90.00
_cell.angle_beta   90.00
_cell.angle_gamma   90.00
#
_symmetry.space_group_name_H-M   'P 1'
#
loop_
_entity.id
_entity.type
_entity.pdbx_description
1 polymer ?
#
loop_
_entity_poly.entity_id
_entity_poly.type
_entity_poly.pdbx_seq_one_letter_code
_entity_poly.pdbx_strand_id
1 'polypeptide(L)'
;TVQVVPHITDEIKRNFYKVAENGDYDIVITEIGGCVGDIEALPFIEAVRQARLELGSQNAMVIHLTLVPYLRAAGELKTKPTQHSVKQLLEAGVQPNILVCRTEHHIPMEMRRKIALFCNVDLNAVIESCDASTIYDVPLLMQKEKLDEIVLMKLSLPAFQEPNLDNWLSFLQKLKNPKGEVRIGLVGKYVELPDAYKSIVEGFVHAGAVNEVKVRLEYIKAEDLDEREVAAKTVTELDGLLVAPGFGERGMEGKI
;
A
#
# COMPACT_ATOMS: atom_id res chain seq x y z
N THR A 1 38.07 -4.97 -5.62
CA THR A 1 37.38 -3.68 -5.41
C THR A 1 35.90 -3.95 -5.34
N VAL A 2 35.21 -3.45 -4.30
CA VAL A 2 33.75 -3.60 -4.20
C VAL A 2 33.09 -2.63 -5.20
N GLN A 3 32.03 -3.08 -5.88
CA GLN A 3 31.31 -2.38 -6.94
C GLN A 3 29.81 -2.56 -6.77
N VAL A 4 29.00 -1.65 -7.33
CA VAL A 4 27.53 -1.77 -7.29
C VAL A 4 27.07 -3.07 -7.96
N VAL A 5 27.56 -3.34 -9.16
CA VAL A 5 27.38 -4.62 -9.85
C VAL A 5 28.72 -5.35 -9.85
N PRO A 6 28.80 -6.63 -9.42
CA PRO A 6 27.70 -7.44 -8.93
C PRO A 6 27.47 -7.33 -7.41
N HIS A 7 28.42 -6.82 -6.62
CA HIS A 7 28.43 -7.01 -5.15
C HIS A 7 27.19 -6.47 -4.42
N ILE A 8 26.71 -5.25 -4.74
CA ILE A 8 25.50 -4.70 -4.09
C ILE A 8 24.25 -5.41 -4.61
N THR A 9 24.17 -5.64 -5.92
CA THR A 9 23.03 -6.35 -6.52
C THR A 9 22.91 -7.79 -6.03
N ASP A 10 24.02 -8.47 -5.78
CA ASP A 10 24.05 -9.83 -5.23
C ASP A 10 23.58 -9.86 -3.77
N GLU A 11 23.98 -8.88 -2.95
CA GLU A 11 23.48 -8.79 -1.57
C GLU A 11 21.98 -8.46 -1.54
N ILE A 12 21.49 -7.61 -2.45
CA ILE A 12 20.05 -7.35 -2.60
C ILE A 12 19.31 -8.64 -2.98
N LYS A 13 19.76 -9.36 -4.02
CA LYS A 13 19.15 -10.65 -4.44
C LYS A 13 19.18 -11.68 -3.32
N ARG A 14 20.29 -11.77 -2.58
CA ARG A 14 20.41 -12.66 -1.42
C ARG A 14 19.32 -12.39 -0.39
N ASN A 15 19.00 -11.13 -0.12
CA ASN A 15 17.89 -10.79 0.78
C ASN A 15 16.52 -11.21 0.23
N PHE A 16 16.30 -11.14 -1.09
CA PHE A 16 15.06 -11.64 -1.71
C PHE A 16 14.92 -13.15 -1.51
N TYR A 17 15.98 -13.91 -1.78
CA TYR A 17 15.96 -15.37 -1.72
C TYR A 17 15.94 -15.91 -0.29
N LYS A 18 16.50 -15.17 0.67
CA LYS A 18 16.57 -15.60 2.07
C LYS A 18 15.22 -15.97 2.68
N VAL A 19 14.16 -15.25 2.33
CA VAL A 19 12.80 -15.55 2.82
C VAL A 19 12.27 -16.87 2.25
N ALA A 20 12.73 -17.28 1.07
CA ALA A 20 12.32 -18.50 0.39
C ALA A 20 13.18 -19.74 0.75
N GLU A 21 14.31 -19.58 1.43
CA GLU A 21 15.27 -20.68 1.70
C GLU A 21 14.67 -21.88 2.43
N ASN A 22 13.69 -21.65 3.31
CA ASN A 22 13.05 -22.72 4.08
C ASN A 22 11.99 -23.51 3.28
N GLY A 23 11.55 -23.01 2.12
CA GLY A 23 10.51 -23.63 1.32
C GLY A 23 9.09 -23.51 1.88
N ASP A 24 8.87 -22.61 2.86
CA ASP A 24 7.59 -22.44 3.55
C ASP A 24 6.55 -21.61 2.76
N TYR A 25 6.96 -21.02 1.63
CA TYR A 25 6.13 -20.07 0.87
C TYR A 25 6.09 -20.43 -0.61
N ASP A 26 4.88 -20.42 -1.20
CA ASP A 26 4.69 -20.59 -2.65
C ASP A 26 5.00 -19.31 -3.44
N ILE A 27 4.72 -18.14 -2.86
CA ILE A 27 4.90 -16.82 -3.48
C ILE A 27 5.53 -15.87 -2.47
N VAL A 28 6.60 -15.19 -2.88
CA VAL A 28 7.20 -14.06 -2.14
C VAL A 28 6.86 -12.76 -2.85
N ILE A 29 6.22 -11.83 -2.14
CA ILE A 29 5.91 -10.48 -2.64
C ILE A 29 6.97 -9.53 -2.09
N THR A 30 7.81 -9.01 -2.98
CA THR A 30 8.84 -8.03 -2.62
C THR A 30 8.44 -6.65 -3.13
N GLU A 31 8.12 -5.73 -2.22
CA GLU A 31 7.92 -4.32 -2.55
C GLU A 31 9.29 -3.63 -2.68
N ILE A 32 9.46 -2.87 -3.77
CA ILE A 32 10.64 -2.01 -3.96
C ILE A 32 10.23 -0.58 -3.65
N GLY A 33 10.75 -0.03 -2.55
CA GLY A 33 10.52 1.35 -2.17
C GLY A 33 11.16 2.37 -3.14
N GLY A 34 10.70 3.61 -3.07
CA GLY A 34 11.11 4.69 -3.98
C GLY A 34 10.32 4.70 -5.30
N CYS A 35 10.72 5.56 -6.23
CA CYS A 35 10.11 5.64 -7.56
C CYS A 35 11.07 5.16 -8.66
N VAL A 36 10.52 4.50 -9.67
CA VAL A 36 11.27 4.20 -10.89
C VAL A 36 11.73 5.52 -11.53
N GLY A 37 13.03 5.61 -11.83
CA GLY A 37 13.67 6.82 -12.35
C GLY A 37 14.54 7.54 -11.31
N ASP A 38 14.36 7.25 -10.02
CA ASP A 38 15.21 7.79 -8.96
C ASP A 38 16.55 7.04 -8.89
N ILE A 39 17.63 7.77 -8.59
CA ILE A 39 18.99 7.23 -8.50
C ILE A 39 19.07 6.14 -7.41
N GLU A 40 18.35 6.33 -6.31
CA GLU A 40 18.31 5.41 -5.16
C GLU A 40 17.70 4.04 -5.52
N ALA A 41 16.81 3.98 -6.52
CA ALA A 41 16.12 2.76 -6.93
C ALA A 41 16.94 1.91 -7.92
N LEU A 42 17.96 2.48 -8.57
CA LEU A 42 18.71 1.80 -9.64
C LEU A 42 19.31 0.44 -9.23
N PRO A 43 19.97 0.30 -8.06
CA PRO A 43 20.51 -1.00 -7.64
C PRO A 43 19.42 -2.06 -7.44
N PHE A 44 18.24 -1.66 -6.94
CA PHE A 44 17.12 -2.58 -6.74
C PHE A 44 16.50 -3.04 -8.06
N ILE A 45 16.31 -2.13 -9.02
CA ILE A 45 15.77 -2.47 -10.34
C ILE A 45 16.75 -3.41 -11.08
N GLU A 46 18.05 -3.15 -11.00
CA GLU A 46 19.06 -4.06 -11.59
C GLU A 46 19.06 -5.43 -10.91
N ALA A 47 18.91 -5.50 -9.59
CA ALA A 47 18.78 -6.76 -8.86
C ALA A 47 17.51 -7.53 -9.28
N VAL A 48 16.37 -6.85 -9.45
CA VAL A 48 15.13 -7.46 -9.98
C VAL A 48 15.34 -7.97 -11.40
N ARG A 49 16.01 -7.20 -12.26
CA ARG A 49 16.31 -7.59 -13.63
C ARG A 49 17.14 -8.88 -13.69
N GLN A 50 18.18 -8.97 -12.86
CA GLN A 50 19.02 -10.18 -12.73
C GLN A 50 18.24 -11.36 -12.14
N ALA A 51 17.49 -11.16 -11.06
CA ALA A 51 16.70 -12.21 -10.42
C ALA A 51 15.68 -12.83 -11.38
N ARG A 52 15.01 -12.02 -12.21
CA ARG A 52 14.10 -12.52 -13.25
C ARG A 52 14.80 -13.36 -14.31
N LEU A 53 16.03 -13.01 -14.66
CA LEU A 53 16.83 -13.80 -15.60
C LEU A 53 17.22 -15.16 -14.99
N GLU A 54 17.58 -15.17 -13.71
CA GLU A 54 17.97 -16.37 -12.95
C GLU A 54 16.77 -17.32 -12.71
N LEU A 55 15.63 -16.78 -12.27
CA LEU A 55 14.43 -17.55 -11.92
C LEU A 55 13.61 -17.96 -13.16
N GLY A 56 13.72 -17.21 -14.25
CA GLY A 56 12.90 -17.37 -15.44
C GLY A 56 11.53 -16.71 -15.34
N SER A 57 10.89 -16.51 -16.50
CA SER A 57 9.65 -15.73 -16.62
C SER A 57 8.41 -16.36 -15.97
N GLN A 58 8.44 -17.65 -15.67
CA GLN A 58 7.36 -18.38 -15.00
C GLN A 58 7.49 -18.36 -13.47
N ASN A 59 8.66 -18.01 -12.92
CA ASN A 59 8.89 -18.00 -11.47
C ASN A 59 9.14 -16.59 -10.91
N ALA A 60 9.14 -15.57 -11.77
CA ALA A 60 9.32 -14.18 -11.36
C ALA A 60 8.53 -13.23 -12.27
N MET A 61 7.77 -12.33 -11.64
CA MET A 61 6.98 -11.33 -12.36
C MET A 61 7.11 -9.94 -11.73
N VAL A 62 6.83 -8.92 -12.52
CA VAL A 62 6.87 -7.51 -12.09
C VAL A 62 5.49 -6.91 -12.22
N ILE A 63 4.95 -6.44 -11.10
CA ILE A 63 3.74 -5.63 -11.04
C ILE A 63 4.20 -4.18 -10.87
N HIS A 64 3.89 -3.32 -11.84
CA HIS A 64 4.30 -1.92 -11.81
C HIS A 64 3.11 -1.02 -11.46
N LEU A 65 3.19 -0.37 -10.31
CA LEU A 65 2.20 0.60 -9.85
C LEU A 65 2.46 1.95 -10.53
N THR A 66 1.44 2.52 -11.16
CA THR A 66 1.52 3.81 -11.85
C THR A 66 0.34 4.70 -11.47
N LEU A 67 0.44 6.01 -11.74
CA LEU A 67 -0.64 6.96 -11.52
C LEU A 67 -1.29 7.40 -12.85
N VAL A 68 -2.60 7.27 -12.93
CA VAL A 68 -3.44 7.83 -14.01
C VAL A 68 -4.23 9.00 -13.42
N PRO A 69 -3.66 10.23 -13.45
CA PRO A 69 -4.28 11.38 -12.80
C PRO A 69 -5.47 11.90 -13.59
N TYR A 70 -6.41 12.50 -12.87
CA TYR A 70 -7.54 13.23 -13.41
C TYR A 70 -7.27 14.74 -13.40
N LEU A 71 -7.32 15.38 -14.56
CA LEU A 71 -7.15 16.83 -14.66
C LEU A 71 -8.51 17.51 -14.56
N ARG A 72 -8.88 17.97 -13.36
CA ARG A 72 -10.19 18.61 -13.09
C ARG A 72 -10.51 19.76 -14.05
N ALA A 73 -9.51 20.58 -14.41
CA ALA A 73 -9.69 21.70 -15.32
C ALA A 73 -10.06 21.28 -16.76
N ALA A 74 -9.65 20.08 -17.18
CA ALA A 74 -9.92 19.53 -18.51
C ALA A 74 -10.99 18.43 -18.51
N GLY A 75 -11.40 17.95 -17.32
CA GLY A 75 -12.41 16.93 -17.17
C GLY A 75 -12.00 15.53 -17.63
N GLU A 76 -10.69 15.24 -17.74
CA GLU A 76 -10.19 14.01 -18.38
C GLU A 76 -9.05 13.33 -17.62
N LEU A 77 -8.96 12.01 -17.78
CA LEU A 77 -7.86 11.18 -17.29
C LEU A 77 -6.65 11.23 -18.24
N LYS A 78 -5.43 11.23 -17.70
CA LYS A 78 -4.19 11.27 -18.49
C LYS A 78 -3.36 10.00 -18.32
N THR A 79 -3.14 9.28 -19.43
CA THR A 79 -2.32 8.05 -19.45
C THR A 79 -0.82 8.29 -19.63
N LYS A 80 -0.41 9.53 -19.92
CA LYS A 80 1.00 9.87 -20.24
C LYS A 80 1.97 9.58 -19.10
N PRO A 81 1.65 9.91 -17.82
CA PRO A 81 2.50 9.54 -16.70
C PRO A 81 2.79 8.04 -16.61
N THR A 82 1.77 7.19 -16.75
CA THR A 82 1.93 5.72 -16.85
C THR A 82 2.86 5.32 -18.00
N GLN A 83 2.67 5.89 -19.20
CA GLN A 83 3.50 5.57 -20.37
C GLN A 83 4.98 5.93 -20.16
N HIS A 84 5.25 7.10 -19.57
CA HIS A 84 6.62 7.53 -19.29
C HIS A 84 7.27 6.70 -18.19
N SER A 85 6.51 6.35 -17.14
CA SER A 85 7.01 5.51 -16.04
C SER A 85 7.36 4.10 -16.54
N VAL A 86 6.53 3.50 -17.40
CA VAL A 86 6.86 2.21 -18.03
C VAL A 86 8.08 2.33 -18.93
N LYS A 87 8.22 3.42 -19.70
CA LYS A 87 9.40 3.64 -20.53
C LYS A 87 10.69 3.66 -19.70
N GLN A 88 10.70 4.32 -18.54
CA GLN A 88 11.87 4.35 -17.65
C GLN A 88 12.20 2.95 -17.10
N LEU A 89 11.19 2.17 -16.73
CA LEU A 89 11.38 0.79 -16.28
C LEU A 89 11.98 -0.09 -17.40
N LEU A 90 11.53 0.12 -18.65
CA LEU A 90 12.05 -0.55 -19.84
C LEU A 90 13.48 -0.12 -20.18
N GLU A 91 13.83 1.16 -20.00
CA GLU A 91 15.20 1.68 -20.17
C GLU A 91 16.17 1.00 -19.19
N ALA A 92 15.68 0.61 -18.01
CA ALA A 92 16.42 -0.20 -17.03
C ALA A 92 16.39 -1.72 -17.32
N GLY A 93 15.81 -2.14 -18.46
CA GLY A 93 15.78 -3.53 -18.91
C GLY A 93 14.69 -4.39 -18.27
N VAL A 94 13.67 -3.78 -17.65
CA VAL A 94 12.58 -4.51 -16.98
C VAL A 94 11.25 -4.26 -17.69
N GLN A 95 10.69 -5.29 -18.32
CA GLN A 95 9.31 -5.27 -18.84
C GLN A 95 8.33 -5.65 -17.71
N PRO A 96 7.37 -4.79 -17.35
CA PRO A 96 6.32 -5.15 -16.40
C PRO A 96 5.40 -6.23 -16.99
N ASN A 97 4.96 -7.13 -16.12
CA ASN A 97 3.99 -8.19 -16.43
C ASN A 97 2.56 -7.71 -16.24
N ILE A 98 2.33 -6.85 -15.24
CA ILE A 98 1.04 -6.24 -14.88
C ILE A 98 1.26 -4.77 -14.59
N LEU A 99 0.32 -3.92 -15.01
CA LEU A 99 0.23 -2.53 -14.60
C LEU A 99 -0.93 -2.36 -13.64
N VAL A 100 -0.65 -1.85 -12.45
CA VAL A 100 -1.68 -1.38 -11.53
C VAL A 100 -1.78 0.13 -11.70
N CYS A 101 -2.90 0.60 -12.21
CA CYS A 101 -3.14 2.00 -12.52
C CYS A 101 -3.93 2.65 -11.39
N ARG A 102 -3.24 3.32 -10.47
CA ARG A 102 -3.85 4.13 -9.40
C ARG A 102 -4.59 5.32 -10.00
N THR A 103 -5.82 5.57 -9.57
CA THR A 103 -6.64 6.65 -10.11
C THR A 103 -7.78 7.06 -9.19
N GLU A 104 -8.28 8.29 -9.35
CA GLU A 104 -9.47 8.80 -8.63
C GLU A 104 -10.78 8.39 -9.34
N HIS A 105 -10.73 8.05 -10.63
CA HIS A 105 -11.93 7.78 -11.44
C HIS A 105 -11.78 6.51 -12.27
N HIS A 106 -12.92 5.89 -12.60
CA HIS A 106 -12.95 4.71 -13.46
C HIS A 106 -12.23 4.95 -14.80
N ILE A 107 -11.36 4.02 -15.21
CA ILE A 107 -10.59 4.04 -16.44
C ILE A 107 -11.39 3.34 -17.53
N PRO A 108 -11.92 4.07 -18.53
CA PRO A 108 -12.72 3.47 -19.59
C PRO A 108 -11.92 2.43 -20.39
N MET A 109 -12.62 1.43 -20.92
CA MET A 109 -11.98 0.32 -21.65
C MET A 109 -11.09 0.77 -22.82
N GLU A 110 -11.48 1.83 -23.53
CA GLU A 110 -10.65 2.40 -24.61
C GLU A 110 -9.30 2.92 -24.09
N MET A 111 -9.31 3.54 -22.91
CA MET A 111 -8.09 4.02 -22.26
C MET A 111 -7.22 2.86 -21.78
N ARG A 112 -7.81 1.79 -21.25
CA ARG A 112 -7.08 0.56 -20.89
C ARG A 112 -6.40 -0.06 -22.11
N ARG A 113 -7.10 -0.15 -23.26
CA ARG A 113 -6.51 -0.60 -24.55
C ARG A 113 -5.34 0.26 -24.98
N LYS A 114 -5.47 1.58 -24.81
CA LYS A 114 -4.40 2.53 -25.12
C LYS A 114 -3.18 2.32 -24.21
N ILE A 115 -3.39 2.17 -22.90
CA ILE A 115 -2.31 1.88 -21.95
C ILE A 115 -1.62 0.57 -22.32
N ALA A 116 -2.37 -0.50 -22.53
CA ALA A 116 -1.86 -1.82 -22.92
C ALA A 116 -0.98 -1.75 -24.18
N LEU A 117 -1.49 -1.10 -25.23
CA LEU A 117 -0.77 -0.92 -26.50
C LEU A 117 0.53 -0.13 -26.33
N PHE A 118 0.50 1.01 -25.63
CA PHE A 118 1.69 1.86 -25.48
C PHE A 118 2.72 1.31 -24.50
N CYS A 119 2.30 0.49 -23.55
CA CYS A 119 3.17 -0.07 -22.51
C CYS A 119 3.61 -1.52 -22.83
N ASN A 120 3.15 -2.07 -23.96
CA ASN A 120 3.43 -3.44 -24.38
C ASN A 120 3.09 -4.49 -23.31
N VAL A 121 1.89 -4.39 -22.73
CA VAL A 121 1.35 -5.35 -21.76
C VAL A 121 0.02 -5.91 -22.24
N ASP A 122 -0.35 -7.10 -21.76
CA ASP A 122 -1.66 -7.67 -22.06
C ASP A 122 -2.78 -6.75 -21.57
N LEU A 123 -3.85 -6.66 -22.35
CA LEU A 123 -5.01 -5.82 -22.01
C LEU A 123 -5.61 -6.16 -20.64
N ASN A 124 -5.71 -7.46 -20.35
CA ASN A 124 -6.23 -7.94 -19.07
C ASN A 124 -5.27 -7.62 -17.91
N ALA A 125 -3.98 -7.39 -18.20
CA ALA A 125 -2.96 -7.05 -17.20
C ALA A 125 -2.88 -5.53 -16.92
N VAL A 126 -3.82 -4.73 -17.44
CA VAL A 126 -4.02 -3.32 -17.04
C VAL A 126 -5.14 -3.26 -16.01
N ILE A 127 -4.73 -3.21 -14.74
CA ILE A 127 -5.57 -3.32 -13.55
C ILE A 127 -5.89 -1.92 -13.03
N GLU A 128 -7.17 -1.62 -12.87
CA GLU A 128 -7.58 -0.35 -12.27
C GLU A 128 -7.51 -0.42 -10.74
N SER A 129 -6.78 0.53 -10.14
CA SER A 129 -6.76 0.74 -8.69
C SER A 129 -7.41 2.08 -8.37
N CYS A 130 -8.73 2.09 -8.38
CA CYS A 130 -9.51 3.28 -8.03
C CYS A 130 -9.37 3.59 -6.53
N ASP A 131 -9.56 4.86 -6.16
CA ASP A 131 -9.68 5.27 -4.75
C ASP A 131 -10.77 4.46 -4.04
N ALA A 132 -10.38 3.88 -2.90
CA ALA A 132 -11.21 3.01 -2.09
C ALA A 132 -11.70 3.77 -0.85
N SER A 133 -12.91 3.48 -0.40
CA SER A 133 -13.48 4.13 0.80
C SER A 133 -12.72 3.78 2.08
N THR A 134 -12.08 2.61 2.07
CA THR A 134 -11.17 2.15 3.12
C THR A 134 -10.11 1.22 2.51
N ILE A 135 -8.94 1.13 3.14
CA ILE A 135 -7.86 0.24 2.70
C ILE A 135 -8.29 -1.24 2.63
N TYR A 136 -9.27 -1.63 3.45
CA TYR A 136 -9.78 -3.00 3.47
C TYR A 136 -10.67 -3.36 2.28
N ASP A 137 -11.12 -2.37 1.50
CA ASP A 137 -11.82 -2.63 0.24
C ASP A 137 -10.86 -3.02 -0.89
N VAL A 138 -9.56 -2.68 -0.76
CA VAL A 138 -8.56 -2.88 -1.82
C VAL A 138 -8.49 -4.34 -2.28
N PRO A 139 -8.44 -5.37 -1.40
CA PRO A 139 -8.43 -6.76 -1.85
C PRO A 139 -9.65 -7.12 -2.72
N LEU A 140 -10.84 -6.67 -2.35
CA LEU A 140 -12.07 -6.93 -3.12
C LEU A 140 -12.07 -6.22 -4.47
N LEU A 141 -11.56 -4.99 -4.52
CA LEU A 141 -11.43 -4.22 -5.76
C LEU A 141 -10.39 -4.86 -6.70
N MET A 142 -9.27 -5.34 -6.16
CA MET A 142 -8.25 -6.04 -6.95
C MET A 142 -8.74 -7.39 -7.45
N GLN A 143 -9.50 -8.13 -6.65
CA GLN A 143 -10.14 -9.38 -7.06
C GLN A 143 -11.18 -9.14 -8.18
N LYS A 144 -11.99 -8.07 -8.06
CA LYS A 144 -12.93 -7.69 -9.12
C LYS A 144 -12.23 -7.40 -10.45
N GLU A 145 -11.01 -6.87 -10.40
CA GLU A 145 -10.14 -6.64 -11.55
C GLU A 145 -9.33 -7.88 -11.96
N LYS A 146 -9.52 -9.03 -11.30
CA LYS A 146 -8.90 -10.32 -11.59
C LYS A 146 -7.37 -10.33 -11.44
N LEU A 147 -6.82 -9.45 -10.61
CA LEU A 147 -5.36 -9.35 -10.42
C LEU A 147 -4.75 -10.68 -9.96
N ASP A 148 -5.38 -11.33 -9.00
CA ASP A 148 -5.01 -12.64 -8.46
C ASP A 148 -5.01 -13.74 -9.52
N GLU A 149 -6.08 -13.86 -10.31
CA GLU A 149 -6.15 -14.83 -11.42
C GLU A 149 -5.02 -14.63 -12.44
N ILE A 150 -4.72 -13.37 -12.79
CA ILE A 150 -3.68 -13.03 -13.76
C ILE A 150 -2.30 -13.34 -13.21
N VAL A 151 -2.05 -13.09 -11.93
CA VAL A 151 -0.80 -13.44 -11.24
C VAL A 151 -0.60 -14.96 -11.28
N LEU A 152 -1.59 -15.74 -10.84
CA LEU A 152 -1.52 -17.21 -10.84
C LEU A 152 -1.25 -17.77 -12.24
N MET A 153 -1.98 -17.27 -13.24
CA MET A 153 -1.79 -17.66 -14.64
C MET A 153 -0.37 -17.34 -15.13
N LYS A 154 0.15 -16.12 -14.88
CA LYS A 154 1.48 -15.71 -15.35
C LYS A 154 2.61 -16.47 -14.66
N LEU A 155 2.41 -16.88 -13.40
CA LEU A 155 3.36 -17.72 -12.66
C LEU A 155 3.18 -19.22 -12.92
N SER A 156 2.29 -19.61 -13.85
CA SER A 156 1.99 -21.03 -14.14
C SER A 156 1.60 -21.84 -12.90
N LEU A 157 1.01 -21.17 -11.91
CA LEU A 157 0.49 -21.81 -10.71
C LEU A 157 -0.90 -22.37 -10.99
N PRO A 158 -1.28 -23.50 -10.35
CA PRO A 158 -2.62 -24.04 -10.51
C PRO A 158 -3.65 -22.97 -10.11
N ALA A 159 -4.65 -22.77 -10.98
CA ALA A 159 -5.75 -21.87 -10.66
C ALA A 159 -6.46 -22.41 -9.42
N PHE A 160 -6.28 -21.71 -8.30
CA PHE A 160 -6.93 -22.06 -7.06
C PHE A 160 -8.45 -21.79 -7.16
N GLN A 161 -9.20 -22.49 -6.32
CA GLN A 161 -10.60 -22.18 -6.09
C GLN A 161 -10.76 -20.69 -5.72
N GLU A 162 -11.95 -20.13 -5.96
CA GLU A 162 -12.26 -18.78 -5.47
C GLU A 162 -11.90 -18.66 -3.99
N PRO A 163 -11.17 -17.61 -3.58
CA PRO A 163 -10.71 -17.49 -2.21
C PRO A 163 -11.90 -17.31 -1.27
N ASN A 164 -11.91 -18.04 -0.15
CA ASN A 164 -12.89 -17.80 0.90
C ASN A 164 -12.57 -16.45 1.58
N LEU A 165 -13.47 -15.48 1.40
CA LEU A 165 -13.36 -14.14 1.97
C LEU A 165 -14.42 -13.86 3.05
N ASP A 166 -15.09 -14.88 3.59
CA ASP A 166 -16.20 -14.74 4.55
C ASP A 166 -15.80 -13.90 5.77
N ASN A 167 -14.62 -14.15 6.33
CA ASN A 167 -14.09 -13.40 7.46
C ASN A 167 -13.82 -11.92 7.09
N TRP A 168 -13.33 -11.67 5.89
CA TRP A 168 -13.01 -10.33 5.40
C TRP A 168 -14.28 -9.52 5.12
N LEU A 169 -15.27 -10.16 4.49
CA LEU A 169 -16.59 -9.58 4.22
C LEU A 169 -17.33 -9.28 5.53
N SER A 170 -17.28 -10.19 6.50
CA SER A 170 -17.85 -9.98 7.84
C SER A 170 -17.19 -8.79 8.55
N PHE A 171 -15.85 -8.71 8.52
CA PHE A 171 -15.12 -7.57 9.06
C PHE A 171 -15.55 -6.25 8.41
N LEU A 172 -15.58 -6.19 7.08
CA LEU A 172 -15.99 -5.00 6.32
C LEU A 172 -17.43 -4.60 6.61
N GLN A 173 -18.34 -5.56 6.75
CA GLN A 173 -19.73 -5.31 7.10
C GLN A 173 -19.82 -4.58 8.44
N LYS A 174 -19.12 -5.07 9.47
CA LYS A 174 -19.11 -4.45 10.80
C LYS A 174 -18.43 -3.09 10.80
N LEU A 175 -17.32 -2.95 10.08
CA LEU A 175 -16.60 -1.69 9.93
C LEU A 175 -17.48 -0.59 9.32
N LYS A 176 -18.23 -0.93 8.26
CA LYS A 176 -19.05 0.02 7.50
C LYS A 176 -20.42 0.29 8.14
N ASN A 177 -20.89 -0.59 9.02
CA ASN A 177 -22.19 -0.49 9.67
C ASN A 177 -22.07 -0.56 11.21
N PRO A 178 -21.40 0.41 11.84
CA PRO A 178 -21.29 0.46 13.30
C PRO A 178 -22.66 0.73 13.94
N LYS A 179 -22.91 0.09 15.09
CA LYS A 179 -24.13 0.23 15.91
C LYS A 179 -24.04 1.34 16.96
N GLY A 180 -22.85 1.86 17.20
CA GLY A 180 -22.58 2.93 18.16
C GLY A 180 -21.29 3.64 17.82
N GLU A 181 -20.92 4.58 18.68
CA GLU A 181 -19.72 5.39 18.52
C GLU A 181 -19.10 5.69 19.88
N VAL A 182 -17.77 5.74 19.94
CA VAL A 182 -17.00 6.19 21.11
C VAL A 182 -15.95 7.21 20.67
N ARG A 183 -15.71 8.21 21.51
CA ARG A 183 -14.71 9.26 21.32
C ARG A 183 -13.47 8.93 22.14
N ILE A 184 -12.35 8.71 21.47
CA ILE A 184 -11.08 8.37 22.11
C ILE A 184 -10.06 9.45 21.78
N GLY A 185 -9.48 10.06 22.82
CA GLY A 185 -8.39 11.00 22.63
C GLY A 185 -7.07 10.26 22.42
N LEU A 186 -6.35 10.59 21.35
CA LEU A 186 -5.00 10.13 21.09
C LEU A 186 -4.01 11.25 21.41
N VAL A 187 -3.38 11.17 22.58
CA VAL A 187 -2.41 12.17 23.04
C VAL A 187 -1.04 11.82 22.48
N GLY A 188 -0.53 12.67 21.59
CA GLY A 188 0.71 12.43 20.88
C GLY A 188 1.58 13.66 20.75
N LYS A 189 2.86 13.43 20.44
CA LYS A 189 3.84 14.47 20.13
C LYS A 189 3.75 14.92 18.66
N TYR A 190 3.41 14.01 17.76
CA TYR A 190 3.43 14.22 16.31
C TYR A 190 2.03 14.09 15.70
N VAL A 191 1.00 14.61 16.38
CA VAL A 191 -0.38 14.45 15.92
C VAL A 191 -0.69 15.16 14.60
N GLU A 192 0.17 16.09 14.17
CA GLU A 192 0.08 16.73 12.85
C GLU A 192 0.57 15.83 11.70
N LEU A 193 1.23 14.72 12.02
CA LEU A 193 1.70 13.71 11.08
C LEU A 193 0.87 12.43 11.31
N PRO A 194 -0.24 12.24 10.59
CA PRO A 194 -1.13 11.08 10.78
C PRO A 194 -0.38 9.73 10.73
N ASP A 195 0.69 9.65 9.93
CA ASP A 195 1.47 8.43 9.75
C ASP A 195 2.30 8.05 10.98
N ALA A 196 2.64 8.99 11.85
CA ALA A 196 3.44 8.72 13.06
C ALA A 196 2.75 7.74 14.03
N TYR A 197 1.42 7.64 13.94
CA TYR A 197 0.60 6.78 14.79
C TYR A 197 -0.23 5.77 13.99
N LYS A 198 0.13 5.50 12.72
CA LYS A 198 -0.68 4.69 11.81
C LYS A 198 -1.10 3.34 12.41
N SER A 199 -0.16 2.57 12.96
CA SER A 199 -0.47 1.26 13.55
C SER A 199 -1.42 1.34 14.76
N ILE A 200 -1.32 2.41 15.55
CA ILE A 200 -2.22 2.65 16.69
C ILE A 200 -3.63 2.97 16.19
N VAL A 201 -3.73 3.85 15.19
CA VAL A 201 -4.98 4.24 14.56
C VAL A 201 -5.68 3.02 13.95
N GLU A 202 -4.96 2.19 13.19
CA GLU A 202 -5.51 0.94 12.63
C GLU A 202 -5.94 -0.06 13.70
N GLY A 203 -5.23 -0.11 14.84
CA GLY A 203 -5.65 -0.91 16.00
C GLY A 203 -7.04 -0.53 16.50
N PHE A 204 -7.35 0.77 16.58
CA PHE A 204 -8.70 1.24 16.92
C PHE A 204 -9.73 0.92 15.86
N VAL A 205 -9.37 0.99 14.58
CA VAL A 205 -10.26 0.60 13.48
C VAL A 205 -10.63 -0.88 13.57
N HIS A 206 -9.65 -1.75 13.82
CA HIS A 206 -9.89 -3.18 14.02
C HIS A 206 -10.74 -3.46 15.26
N ALA A 207 -10.41 -2.84 16.40
CA ALA A 207 -11.18 -2.99 17.63
C ALA A 207 -12.62 -2.50 17.45
N GLY A 208 -12.81 -1.36 16.78
CA GLY A 208 -14.13 -0.82 16.47
C GLY A 208 -14.95 -1.76 15.59
N ALA A 209 -14.36 -2.30 14.52
CA ALA A 209 -15.02 -3.26 13.65
C ALA A 209 -15.43 -4.54 14.40
N VAL A 210 -14.56 -5.12 15.24
CA VAL A 210 -14.90 -6.33 16.02
C VAL A 210 -16.07 -6.10 16.97
N ASN A 211 -16.14 -4.91 17.59
CA ASN A 211 -17.18 -4.52 18.54
C ASN A 211 -18.40 -3.85 17.88
N GLU A 212 -18.41 -3.69 16.56
CA GLU A 212 -19.46 -2.97 15.83
C GLU A 212 -19.67 -1.53 16.33
N VAL A 213 -18.59 -0.83 16.67
CA VAL A 213 -18.59 0.54 17.16
C VAL A 213 -17.60 1.38 16.35
N LYS A 214 -17.99 2.59 15.97
CA LYS A 214 -17.08 3.54 15.35
C LYS A 214 -16.21 4.20 16.42
N VAL A 215 -14.90 4.04 16.31
CA VAL A 215 -13.96 4.80 17.15
C VAL A 215 -13.66 6.13 16.47
N ARG A 216 -14.10 7.24 17.08
CA ARG A 216 -13.69 8.59 16.66
C ARG A 216 -12.45 8.99 17.43
N LEU A 217 -11.33 9.09 16.71
CA LEU A 217 -10.07 9.55 17.29
C LEU A 217 -10.00 11.07 17.27
N GLU A 218 -9.80 11.64 18.46
CA GLU A 218 -9.48 13.05 18.64
C GLU A 218 -7.98 13.18 18.90
N TYR A 219 -7.28 13.80 17.95
CA TYR A 219 -5.84 13.95 18.01
C TYR A 219 -5.48 15.14 18.91
N ILE A 220 -4.75 14.87 19.98
CA ILE A 220 -4.43 15.86 21.01
C ILE A 220 -2.91 16.01 21.10
N LYS A 221 -2.42 17.24 20.93
CA LYS A 221 -1.00 17.55 21.14
C LYS A 221 -0.70 17.45 22.63
N ALA A 222 0.31 16.66 22.99
CA ALA A 222 0.74 16.56 24.38
C ALA A 222 1.12 17.92 24.99
N GLU A 223 1.78 18.79 24.22
CA GLU A 223 2.20 20.13 24.65
C GLU A 223 1.02 21.06 24.99
N ASP A 224 -0.17 20.81 24.44
CA ASP A 224 -1.36 21.60 24.76
C ASP A 224 -1.96 21.20 26.13
N LEU A 225 -1.45 20.15 26.76
CA LEU A 225 -1.93 19.60 28.03
C LEU A 225 -1.02 19.87 29.23
N ASP A 226 0.02 20.69 29.07
CA ASP A 226 0.96 21.02 30.17
C ASP A 226 0.24 21.70 31.36
N GLU A 227 -0.85 22.42 31.09
CA GLU A 227 -1.70 23.02 32.13
C GLU A 227 -2.83 22.06 32.57
N ARG A 228 -2.84 21.71 33.86
CA ARG A 228 -3.81 20.75 34.43
C ARG A 228 -5.28 21.11 34.18
N GLU A 229 -5.64 22.39 34.20
CA GLU A 229 -7.01 22.84 33.94
C GLU A 229 -7.42 22.59 32.47
N VAL A 230 -6.50 22.83 31.53
CA VAL A 230 -6.68 22.55 30.10
C VAL A 230 -6.79 21.06 29.86
N ALA A 231 -5.93 20.26 30.49
CA ALA A 231 -5.97 18.81 30.40
C ALA A 231 -7.30 18.25 30.92
N ALA A 232 -7.75 18.67 32.11
CA ALA A 232 -9.01 18.22 32.70
C ALA A 232 -10.21 18.52 31.79
N LYS A 233 -10.25 19.74 31.22
CA LYS A 233 -11.32 20.13 30.29
C LYS A 233 -11.32 19.27 29.02
N THR A 234 -10.14 19.03 28.45
CA THR A 234 -9.97 18.26 27.21
C THR A 234 -10.41 16.81 27.38
N VAL A 235 -10.10 16.20 28.53
CA VAL A 235 -10.41 14.78 28.80
C VAL A 235 -11.88 14.55 29.17
N THR A 236 -12.59 15.56 29.68
CA THR A 236 -13.98 15.43 30.16
C THR A 236 -14.97 15.04 29.05
N GLU A 237 -14.68 15.39 27.79
CA GLU A 237 -15.56 15.10 26.66
C GLU A 237 -15.29 13.75 25.99
N LEU A 238 -14.28 13.01 26.45
CA LEU A 238 -13.84 11.74 25.85
C LEU A 238 -14.38 10.53 26.61
N ASP A 239 -14.64 9.44 25.88
CA ASP A 239 -14.99 8.13 26.46
C ASP A 239 -13.74 7.33 26.86
N GLY A 240 -12.57 7.73 26.37
CA GLY A 240 -11.29 7.13 26.71
C GLY A 240 -10.10 7.92 26.18
N LEU A 241 -8.91 7.59 26.69
CA LEU A 241 -7.67 8.26 26.34
C LEU A 241 -6.58 7.22 26.06
N LEU A 242 -5.81 7.43 24.99
CA LEU A 242 -4.57 6.72 24.73
C LEU A 242 -3.42 7.71 24.69
N VAL A 243 -2.47 7.54 25.62
CA VAL A 243 -1.20 8.29 25.61
C VAL A 243 -0.22 7.55 24.72
N ALA A 244 0.03 8.09 23.53
CA ALA A 244 0.90 7.47 22.53
C ALA A 244 2.38 7.58 22.95
N PRO A 245 3.23 6.63 22.52
CA PRO A 245 4.68 6.75 22.73
C PRO A 245 5.23 8.01 22.02
N GLY A 246 6.33 8.54 22.53
CA GLY A 246 7.03 9.67 21.92
C GLY A 246 8.50 9.67 22.29
N PHE A 247 9.36 10.00 21.33
CA PHE A 247 10.80 10.08 21.54
C PHE A 247 11.22 11.48 21.97
N GLY A 248 12.14 11.57 22.94
CA GLY A 248 12.65 12.83 23.50
C GLY A 248 11.74 13.47 24.55
N GLU A 249 12.20 14.58 25.14
CA GLU A 249 11.58 15.21 26.33
C GLU A 249 10.35 16.09 26.00
N ARG A 250 10.22 16.52 24.75
CA ARG A 250 9.17 17.46 24.35
C ARG A 250 7.78 16.81 24.43
N GLY A 251 6.84 17.48 25.12
CA GLY A 251 5.50 16.97 25.38
C GLY A 251 5.46 15.83 26.40
N MET A 252 6.43 15.77 27.31
CA MET A 252 6.44 14.81 28.42
C MET A 252 5.50 15.24 29.54
N GLU A 253 5.52 16.50 29.96
CA GLU A 253 4.69 17.00 31.06
C GLU A 253 3.20 16.84 30.77
N GLY A 254 2.68 17.31 29.63
CA GLY A 254 1.28 17.11 29.29
C GLY A 254 0.85 15.65 29.03
N LYS A 255 1.77 14.68 29.00
CA LYS A 255 1.42 13.24 29.00
C LYS A 255 1.25 12.67 30.42
N ILE A 256 1.86 13.29 31.43
CA ILE A 256 1.83 12.88 32.84
C ILE A 256 0.54 13.41 33.49
#